data_AF-A0A9E7B0G2-F1
#
_entry.id   AF-A0A9E7B0G2-F1
#
_cell.length_a   1.000
_cell.length_b   1.000
_cell.length_c   1.000
_cell.angle_alpha   90.00
_cell.angle_beta   90.00
_cell.angle_gamma   90.00
#
_symmetry.space_group_name_H-M   'P 1'
#
loop_
_entity.id
_entity.type
_entity.pdbx_description
1 polymer ?
#
loop_
_entity_poly.entity_id
_entity_poly.type
_entity_poly.pdbx_seq_one_letter_code
_entity_poly.pdbx_strand_id
1 'polypeptide(L)' 'MTTFTRLDKSVVGNWWWTVDRWTLVAIAVLVAMGGVMVLAASPAVAARIHVDSFHFVRRQFMYLPMAIIIIFGISLF' A
#
# COMPACT_ATOMS: atom_id res chain seq x y z
N MET A 1 23.79 -3.57 -9.50
CA MET A 1 24.01 -3.78 -8.04
C MET A 1 24.16 -2.41 -7.39
N THR A 2 23.08 -1.84 -6.88
CA THR A 2 23.13 -0.59 -6.10
C THR A 2 23.57 -0.94 -4.69
N THR A 3 24.88 -1.05 -4.51
CA THR A 3 25.52 -1.26 -3.22
C THR A 3 25.38 0.03 -2.41
N PHE A 4 24.28 0.19 -1.67
CA PHE A 4 24.15 1.23 -0.66
C PHE A 4 25.36 1.16 0.26
N THR A 5 26.21 2.17 0.20
CA THR A 5 27.47 2.16 0.95
C THR A 5 27.12 2.56 2.38
N ARG A 6 27.73 1.95 3.41
CA ARG A 6 27.43 2.24 4.83
C ARG A 6 27.74 3.69 5.26
N LEU A 7 28.27 4.51 4.35
CA LEU A 7 28.55 5.94 4.53
C LEU A 7 27.41 6.84 4.04
N ASP A 8 26.36 6.30 3.41
CA ASP A 8 25.21 7.09 2.97
C ASP A 8 24.34 7.49 4.18
N LYS A 9 24.64 8.67 4.75
CA LYS A 9 23.82 9.34 5.78
C LYS A 9 22.48 9.88 5.26
N SER A 10 22.04 9.45 4.08
CA SER A 10 20.73 9.82 3.56
C SER A 10 19.64 9.21 4.43
N VAL A 11 18.62 10.00 4.73
CA VAL A 11 17.45 9.58 5.53
C VAL A 11 16.84 8.30 4.94
N VAL A 12 16.79 8.18 3.62
CA VAL A 12 16.27 7.00 2.90
C VAL A 12 17.16 5.77 3.06
N GLY A 13 18.49 5.96 3.11
CA GLY A 13 19.46 4.88 3.29
C GLY A 13 19.42 4.31 4.71
N ASN A 14 19.32 5.18 5.71
CA ASN A 14 19.19 4.77 7.11
C ASN A 14 17.82 4.12 7.35
N TRP A 15 16.76 4.69 6.79
CA TRP A 15 15.41 4.10 6.81
C TRP A 15 15.40 2.68 6.26
N TRP A 16 15.98 2.46 5.08
CA TRP A 16 16.03 1.14 4.45
C TRP A 16 16.76 0.07 5.29
N TRP A 17 17.74 0.50 6.10
CA TRP A 17 18.46 -0.37 7.03
C TRP A 17 17.72 -0.59 8.35
N THR A 18 16.87 0.34 8.77
CA THR A 18 16.15 0.30 10.06
C THR A 18 14.78 -0.36 9.93
N VAL A 19 14.14 -0.27 8.76
CA VAL A 19 12.80 -0.79 8.51
C VAL A 19 12.80 -2.32 8.48
N ASP A 20 11.81 -2.90 9.17
CA ASP A 20 11.56 -4.33 9.10
C ASP A 20 10.83 -4.70 7.80
N ARG A 21 11.52 -5.48 6.97
CA ARG A 21 11.02 -5.93 5.66
C ARG A 21 9.87 -6.92 5.81
N TRP A 22 9.81 -7.68 6.90
CA TRP A 22 8.71 -8.63 7.13
C TRP A 22 7.40 -7.89 7.41
N THR A 23 7.46 -6.84 8.23
CA THR A 23 6.32 -5.96 8.48
C THR A 23 5.84 -5.28 7.18
N LEU A 24 6.75 -4.79 6.33
CA LEU A 24 6.37 -4.22 5.02
C LEU A 24 5.70 -5.25 4.10
N VAL A 25 6.22 -6.47 4.06
CA VAL A 25 5.62 -7.57 3.28
C VAL A 25 4.24 -7.91 3.82
N ALA A 26 4.06 -7.98 5.15
CA ALA A 26 2.76 -8.24 5.76
C ALA A 26 1.73 -7.16 5.40
N ILE A 27 2.11 -5.88 5.43
CA ILE A 27 1.26 -4.77 5.00
C ILE A 27 0.91 -4.90 3.52
N ALA A 28 1.89 -5.20 2.66
CA ALA A 28 1.67 -5.38 1.23
C ALA A 28 0.69 -6.54 0.95
N VAL A 29 0.82 -7.66 1.67
CA VAL A 29 -0.10 -8.80 1.59
C VAL A 29 -1.51 -8.40 2.05
N LEU A 30 -1.64 -7.67 3.17
CA LEU A 30 -2.94 -7.19 3.64
C LEU A 30 -3.61 -6.26 2.63
N VAL A 31 -2.86 -5.35 2.01
CA VAL A 31 -3.35 -4.47 0.95
C VAL A 31 -3.80 -5.28 -0.27
N ALA A 32 -2.99 -6.25 -0.71
CA ALA A 32 -3.33 -7.10 -1.85
C ALA A 32 -4.60 -7.92 -1.58
N MET A 33 -4.69 -8.55 -0.41
CA MET A 33 -5.84 -9.34 0.01
C MET A 33 -7.10 -8.47 0.13
N GLY A 34 -6.98 -7.29 0.74
CA GLY A 34 -8.07 -6.29 0.78
C GLY A 34 -8.51 -5.84 -0.62
N GLY A 35 -7.56 -5.64 -1.55
CA GLY A 35 -7.83 -5.34 -2.94
C GLY A 35 -8.62 -6.46 -3.64
N VAL A 36 -8.22 -7.72 -3.46
CA VAL A 36 -8.93 -8.89 -3.99
C VAL A 36 -10.35 -8.99 -3.39
N MET A 37 -10.51 -8.75 -2.09
CA MET A 37 -11.83 -8.73 -1.46
C MET A 37 -12.71 -7.61 -2.00
N VAL A 38 -12.18 -6.41 -2.24
CA VAL A 38 -12.93 -5.30 -2.84
C VAL A 38 -13.36 -5.65 -4.26
N LEU A 39 -12.47 -6.24 -5.07
CA LEU A 39 -12.77 -6.70 -6.42
C LEU A 39 -13.85 -7.79 -6.44
N ALA A 40 -13.78 -8.75 -5.51
CA ALA A 40 -14.76 -9.83 -5.38
C ALA A 40 -16.13 -9.36 -4.85
N ALA A 41 -16.13 -8.39 -3.92
CA ALA A 41 -17.35 -7.82 -3.36
C ALA A 41 -18.03 -6.80 -4.30
N SER A 42 -17.26 -6.13 -5.17
CA SER A 42 -17.75 -5.09 -6.07
C SER A 42 -18.93 -5.51 -6.96
N PRO A 43 -18.92 -6.66 -7.69
CA PRO A 43 -20.05 -7.04 -8.53
C PRO A 43 -21.29 -7.44 -7.70
N ALA A 44 -21.09 -8.06 -6.53
CA ALA A 44 -22.18 -8.49 -5.65
C ALA A 44 -22.93 -7.31 -5.00
N VAL A 45 -22.20 -6.23 -4.66
CA VAL A 45 -22.80 -5.00 -4.12
C VAL A 45 -23.32 -4.08 -5.23
N ALA A 46 -22.63 -3.97 -6.36
CA ALA A 46 -23.06 -3.18 -7.52
C ALA A 46 -24.39 -3.66 -8.09
N ALA A 47 -24.60 -4.98 -8.17
CA ALA A 47 -25.85 -5.58 -8.58
C ALA A 47 -27.04 -5.22 -7.67
N ARG A 48 -26.79 -4.86 -6.41
CA ARG A 48 -27.84 -4.45 -5.45
C ARG A 48 -28.15 -2.96 -5.46
N ILE A 49 -27.24 -2.12 -5.96
CA ILE A 49 -27.36 -0.65 -5.85
C ILE A 49 -27.53 0.02 -7.24
N HIS A 50 -27.50 -0.74 -8.36
CA HIS A 50 -27.55 -0.20 -9.73
C HIS A 50 -26.47 0.84 -10.02
N VAL A 51 -25.28 0.67 -9.43
CA VAL A 51 -24.13 1.56 -9.62
C VAL A 51 -22.99 0.77 -10.26
N ASP A 52 -22.18 1.46 -11.06
CA ASP A 52 -21.07 0.90 -11.83
C ASP A 52 -20.13 0.02 -10.98
N SER A 53 -19.88 -1.21 -11.44
CA SER A 53 -19.12 -2.26 -10.75
C SER A 53 -17.69 -1.87 -10.36
N PHE A 54 -17.16 -0.74 -10.84
CA PHE A 54 -15.81 -0.28 -10.55
C PHE A 54 -15.72 0.89 -9.56
N HIS A 55 -16.84 1.35 -8.97
CA HIS A 55 -16.84 2.51 -8.06
C HIS A 55 -15.96 2.29 -6.81
N PHE A 56 -16.04 1.11 -6.18
CA PHE A 56 -15.28 0.79 -4.98
C PHE A 56 -13.78 0.60 -5.26
N VAL A 57 -13.44 -0.02 -6.38
CA VAL A 57 -12.04 -0.19 -6.83
C VAL A 57 -11.40 1.17 -7.09
N ARG A 58 -12.13 2.09 -7.74
CA ARG A 58 -11.64 3.44 -8.02
C ARG A 58 -11.36 4.23 -6.74
N ARG A 59 -12.22 4.13 -5.73
CA ARG A 59 -11.98 4.74 -4.41
C ARG A 59 -10.79 4.09 -3.70
N GLN A 60 -10.69 2.77 -3.70
CA GLN A 60 -9.56 2.05 -3.10
C GLN A 60 -8.23 2.49 -3.71
N PHE A 61 -8.17 2.62 -5.04
CA PHE A 61 -7.00 3.11 -5.78
C PHE A 61 -6.65 4.57 -5.50
N MET A 62 -7.61 5.38 -5.06
CA MET A 62 -7.39 6.78 -4.69
C MET A 62 -6.88 6.91 -3.24
N TYR A 63 -7.36 6.07 -2.32
CA TYR A 63 -6.91 6.07 -0.93
C TYR A 63 -5.58 5.33 -0.70
N LEU A 64 -5.28 4.32 -1.53
CA LEU A 64 -4.02 3.57 -1.47
C LEU A 64 -2.75 4.43 -1.51
N PRO A 65 -2.57 5.33 -2.50
CA PRO A 65 -1.38 6.18 -2.56
C PRO A 65 -1.30 7.13 -1.35
N MET A 66 -2.43 7.63 -0.86
CA MET A 66 -2.46 8.46 0.34
C MET A 66 -2.01 7.67 1.58
N ALA A 67 -2.48 6.44 1.74
CA ALA A 67 -2.07 5.55 2.83
C ALA A 67 -0.58 5.22 2.75
N ILE A 68 -0.07 4.96 1.55
CA ILE A 68 1.37 4.72 1.32
C ILE A 68 2.18 5.95 1.73
N ILE A 69 1.77 7.16 1.32
CA ILE A 69 2.47 8.40 1.71
C ILE A 69 2.53 8.55 3.23
N ILE A 70 1.44 8.23 3.94
CA ILE A 70 1.39 8.32 5.41
C ILE A 70 2.32 7.28 6.06
N ILE A 71 2.29 6.03 5.59
CA ILE A 71 3.15 4.95 6.11
C ILE A 71 4.63 5.31 5.94
N PHE A 72 5.01 5.76 4.73
CA PHE A 72 6.38 6.18 4.47
C PHE A 72 6.74 7.46 5.23
N GLY A 73 5.84 8.44 5.32
CA GLY A 73 6.07 9.71 6.01
C GLY A 73 6.29 9.54 7.52
N ILE A 74 5.52 8.66 8.18
CA ILE A 74 5.71 8.34 9.61
C ILE A 74 6.96 7.49 9.80
N SER A 75 7.24 6.54 8.90
CA SER A 75 8.38 5.64 9.08
C SER A 75 9.73 6.31 8.81
N LEU A 76 9.76 7.40 8.02
CA LEU A 76 10.98 8.13 7.67
C LEU A 76 11.42 9.13 8.78
N PHE A 77 10.55 9.43 9.75
CA PHE A 77 10.76 10.36 10.85
C PHE A 77 11.07 9.61 12.16
#